data_AF-A0A8T9Q5L3-F1
#
_entry.id   AF-A0A8T9Q5L3-F1
#
_cell.length_a   1.000
_cell.length_b   1.000
_cell.length_c   1.000
_cell.angle_alpha   90.00
_cell.angle_beta   90.00
_cell.angle_gamma   90.00
#
_symmetry.space_group_name_H-M   'P 1'
#
loop_
_entity.id
_entity.type
_entity.pdbx_description
1 polymer ?
#
loop_
_entity_poly.entity_id
_entity_poly.type
_entity_poly.pdbx_seq_one_letter_code
_entity_poly.pdbx_strand_id
1 'polypeptide(L)'
;MMAWHSFPRKNFNFFSLATLLLASCGTTLSCEETVAELRQKQLRIIIREKTSAGRTLALKGIDPSNQQAVTYHKGECPYFIGAYLHVGDTLEKQAGQPYFFLKKQDRNLRFEFLCNNGEYAPVAVGAVKKTEHF
;
A
#
# COMPACT_ATOMS: atom_id res chain seq x y z
N MET A 1 -24.91 -50.75 -57.01
CA MET A 1 -25.45 -50.88 -55.65
C MET A 1 -24.42 -50.32 -54.68
N MET A 2 -24.84 -49.34 -53.88
CA MET A 2 -24.00 -48.39 -53.15
C MET A 2 -23.36 -49.05 -51.91
N ALA A 3 -22.04 -48.95 -51.82
CA ALA A 3 -21.27 -49.38 -50.65
C ALA A 3 -21.19 -48.24 -49.63
N TRP A 4 -21.28 -48.63 -48.36
CA TRP A 4 -21.46 -47.79 -47.17
C TRP A 4 -20.31 -46.81 -46.90
N HIS A 5 -20.65 -45.58 -46.51
CA HIS A 5 -19.74 -44.64 -45.89
C HIS A 5 -19.49 -45.00 -44.43
N SER A 6 -18.24 -45.30 -44.08
CA SER A 6 -17.76 -45.44 -42.71
C SER A 6 -17.20 -44.10 -42.21
N PHE A 7 -17.90 -43.45 -41.29
CA PHE A 7 -17.33 -42.46 -40.37
C PHE A 7 -18.08 -42.58 -39.04
N PRO A 8 -17.42 -43.04 -37.97
CA PRO A 8 -17.06 -42.09 -36.89
C PRO A 8 -15.74 -42.51 -36.20
N ARG A 9 -15.00 -41.68 -35.46
CA ARG A 9 -15.41 -40.96 -34.25
C ARG A 9 -14.45 -39.79 -34.03
N LYS A 10 -15.00 -38.60 -33.82
CA LYS A 10 -14.25 -37.49 -33.21
C LYS A 10 -14.05 -37.84 -31.73
N ASN A 11 -12.82 -38.13 -31.34
CA ASN A 11 -12.41 -38.12 -29.93
C ASN A 11 -12.35 -36.65 -29.50
N PHE A 12 -13.47 -36.14 -29.00
CA PHE A 12 -13.57 -34.80 -28.50
C PHE A 12 -13.75 -34.85 -26.98
N ASN A 13 -12.81 -34.20 -26.29
CA ASN A 13 -12.89 -33.70 -24.92
C ASN A 13 -13.00 -34.73 -23.79
N PHE A 14 -11.96 -34.82 -22.95
CA PHE A 14 -12.12 -34.94 -21.50
C PHE A 14 -10.80 -34.68 -20.74
N PHE A 15 -10.05 -33.61 -21.07
CA PHE A 15 -8.81 -33.30 -20.31
C PHE A 15 -8.57 -31.80 -20.01
N SER A 16 -9.57 -30.94 -20.18
CA SER A 16 -9.37 -29.48 -20.04
C SER A 16 -10.43 -28.76 -19.21
N LEU A 17 -11.04 -29.43 -18.22
CA LEU A 17 -11.95 -28.76 -17.27
C LEU A 17 -11.47 -28.76 -15.81
N ALA A 18 -10.52 -29.63 -15.45
CA ALA A 18 -10.05 -29.76 -14.06
C ALA A 18 -8.98 -28.72 -13.67
N THR A 19 -8.32 -28.07 -14.62
CA THR A 19 -7.27 -27.08 -14.36
C THR A 19 -7.77 -25.65 -14.15
N LEU A 20 -9.05 -25.35 -14.42
CA LEU A 20 -9.64 -24.02 -14.22
C LEU A 20 -10.14 -23.75 -12.78
N LEU A 21 -10.17 -24.76 -11.91
CA LEU A 21 -10.68 -24.63 -10.53
C LEU A 21 -9.60 -24.33 -9.48
N LEU A 22 -8.32 -24.23 -9.87
CA LEU A 22 -7.28 -23.63 -9.03
C LEU A 22 -7.29 -22.09 -9.15
N ALA A 23 -8.48 -21.52 -9.32
CA ALA A 23 -8.71 -20.08 -9.33
C ALA A 23 -8.38 -19.52 -7.94
N SER A 24 -7.10 -19.15 -7.81
CA SER A 24 -6.54 -18.11 -6.96
C SER A 24 -7.44 -17.69 -5.80
N CYS A 25 -7.26 -18.32 -4.65
CA CYS A 25 -7.62 -17.70 -3.38
C CYS A 25 -6.65 -16.52 -3.18
N GLY A 26 -7.02 -15.35 -3.71
CA GLY A 26 -6.32 -14.12 -3.41
C GLY A 26 -6.53 -13.82 -1.94
N THR A 27 -5.49 -13.93 -1.13
CA THR A 27 -5.54 -13.54 0.28
C THR A 27 -5.75 -12.03 0.34
N THR A 28 -7.00 -11.60 0.46
CA THR A 28 -7.32 -10.23 0.84
C THR A 28 -6.96 -10.08 2.31
N LEU A 29 -5.89 -9.34 2.60
CA LEU A 29 -5.58 -8.95 3.98
C LEU A 29 -6.78 -8.19 4.53
N SER A 30 -7.23 -8.58 5.72
CA SER A 30 -8.24 -7.85 6.46
C SER A 30 -7.74 -6.44 6.80
N CYS A 31 -8.68 -5.52 7.05
CA CYS A 31 -8.31 -4.17 7.51
C CYS A 31 -7.43 -4.25 8.76
N GLU A 32 -7.77 -5.14 9.70
CA GLU A 32 -7.05 -5.29 10.96
C GLU A 32 -5.59 -5.74 10.73
N GLU A 33 -5.37 -6.71 9.84
CA GLU A 33 -4.02 -7.14 9.46
C GLU A 33 -3.23 -6.01 8.81
N THR A 34 -3.86 -5.24 7.92
CA THR A 34 -3.22 -4.07 7.29
C THR A 34 -2.82 -3.01 8.31
N VAL A 35 -3.71 -2.71 9.26
CA VAL A 35 -3.42 -1.75 10.34
C VAL A 35 -2.34 -2.31 11.28
N ALA A 36 -2.36 -3.60 11.60
CA ALA A 36 -1.35 -4.25 12.43
C ALA A 36 0.04 -4.21 11.77
N GLU A 37 0.13 -4.52 10.48
CA GLU A 37 1.37 -4.39 9.72
C GLU A 37 1.88 -2.95 9.72
N LEU A 38 1.01 -1.98 9.41
CA LEU A 38 1.39 -0.57 9.39
C LEU A 38 1.85 -0.11 10.78
N ARG A 39 1.21 -0.53 11.87
CA ARG A 39 1.60 -0.18 13.25
C ARG A 39 3.05 -0.56 13.53
N GLN A 40 3.53 -1.71 13.04
CA GLN A 40 4.89 -2.18 13.32
C GLN A 40 5.97 -1.40 12.55
N LYS A 41 5.63 -0.73 11.44
CA LYS A 41 6.61 -0.04 10.61
C LYS A 41 7.11 1.25 11.26
N GLN A 42 8.39 1.54 11.07
CA GLN A 42 9.00 2.82 11.41
C GLN A 42 9.47 3.50 10.14
N LEU A 43 9.22 4.80 10.04
CA LEU A 43 9.59 5.60 8.88
C LEU A 43 9.98 7.00 9.33
N ARG A 44 11.11 7.51 8.83
CA ARG A 44 11.53 8.89 9.08
C ARG A 44 12.34 9.38 7.89
N ILE A 45 11.82 10.37 7.18
CA ILE A 45 12.41 10.83 5.93
C ILE A 45 12.10 12.29 5.66
N ILE A 46 13.13 13.07 5.31
CA ILE A 46 13.00 14.34 4.60
C ILE A 46 12.94 14.01 3.11
N ILE A 47 11.82 14.35 2.47
CA ILE A 47 11.54 13.94 1.09
C ILE A 47 12.41 14.76 0.12
N ARG A 48 13.20 14.06 -0.71
CA ARG A 48 13.96 14.66 -1.82
C ARG A 48 13.35 14.35 -3.17
N GLU A 49 12.84 13.13 -3.33
CA GLU A 49 12.13 12.69 -4.53
C GLU A 49 10.90 11.89 -4.15
N LYS A 50 9.83 12.05 -4.94
CA LYS A 50 8.61 11.27 -4.82
C LYS A 50 8.23 10.76 -6.21
N THR A 51 8.06 9.45 -6.33
CA THR A 51 7.51 8.83 -7.55
C THR A 51 6.19 8.17 -7.20
N SER A 52 5.14 8.48 -7.98
CA SER A 52 3.82 7.84 -7.83
C SER A 52 3.37 7.24 -9.15
N ALA A 53 2.99 5.96 -9.13
CA ALA A 53 2.45 5.24 -10.28
C ALA A 53 1.24 4.40 -9.82
N GLY A 54 0.03 4.84 -10.18
CA GLY A 54 -1.21 4.21 -9.71
C GLY A 54 -1.31 4.20 -8.17
N ARG A 55 -1.41 3.00 -7.59
CA ARG A 55 -1.44 2.78 -6.12
C ARG A 55 -0.06 2.59 -5.50
N THR A 56 1.01 2.88 -6.23
CA THR A 56 2.38 2.75 -5.75
C THR A 56 2.96 4.13 -5.45
N LEU A 57 3.59 4.24 -4.28
CA LEU A 57 4.32 5.41 -3.84
C LEU A 57 5.73 4.97 -3.46
N ALA A 58 6.73 5.63 -4.04
CA ALA A 58 8.13 5.49 -3.67
C ALA A 58 8.68 6.84 -3.22
N LEU A 59 9.36 6.85 -2.08
CA LEU A 59 9.96 8.05 -1.49
C LEU A 59 11.47 7.85 -1.40
N LYS A 60 12.23 8.84 -1.85
CA LYS A 60 13.68 8.90 -1.62
C LYS A 60 14.01 10.19 -0.89
N GLY A 61 14.97 10.11 0.01
CA GLY A 61 15.25 11.22 0.89
C GLY A 61 16.37 10.94 1.86
N ILE A 62 16.36 11.69 2.96
CA ILE A 62 17.39 11.64 4.00
C ILE A 62 16.72 11.36 5.33
N ASP A 63 17.23 10.41 6.10
CA ASP A 63 16.84 10.27 7.50
C ASP A 63 17.48 11.42 8.30
N PRO A 64 16.70 12.34 8.89
CA PRO A 64 17.23 13.48 9.61
C PRO A 64 18.06 13.11 10.85
N SER A 65 17.92 11.90 11.39
CA SER A 65 18.64 11.48 12.60
C SER A 65 20.10 11.09 12.35
N ASN A 66 20.40 10.54 11.18
CA ASN A 66 21.74 10.04 10.83
C ASN A 66 22.29 10.61 9.51
N GLN A 67 21.50 11.44 8.82
CA GLN A 67 21.83 12.08 7.55
C GLN A 67 22.10 11.09 6.39
N GLN A 68 21.69 9.82 6.53
CA GLN A 68 21.87 8.81 5.49
C GLN A 68 20.74 8.87 4.47
N ALA A 69 21.08 8.55 3.22
CA ALA A 69 20.10 8.40 2.16
C ALA A 69 19.22 7.18 2.43
N VAL A 70 17.90 7.37 2.36
CA VAL A 70 16.90 6.32 2.58
C VAL A 70 15.93 6.27 1.42
N THR A 71 15.46 5.07 1.10
CA THR A 71 14.43 4.84 0.09
C THR A 71 13.34 3.96 0.70
N TYR A 72 12.09 4.40 0.56
CA TYR A 72 10.92 3.65 0.97
C TYR A 72 10.09 3.26 -0.26
N HIS A 73 9.69 1.99 -0.31
CA HIS A 73 8.98 1.38 -1.43
C HIS A 73 7.54 0.99 -1.04
N LYS A 74 6.85 0.36 -2.00
CA LYS A 74 5.45 -0.07 -1.91
C LYS A 74 5.20 -0.85 -0.61
N GLY A 75 4.19 -0.42 0.15
CA GLY A 75 3.77 -1.06 1.40
C GLY A 75 4.40 -0.45 2.65
N GLU A 76 5.51 0.28 2.55
CA GLU A 76 6.13 0.96 3.69
C GLU A 76 5.49 2.32 3.96
N CYS A 77 5.07 3.00 2.88
CA CYS A 77 4.30 4.23 2.94
C CYS A 77 2.94 4.03 2.24
N PRO A 78 1.82 4.42 2.87
CA PRO A 78 0.53 4.35 2.22
C PRO A 78 0.42 5.35 1.06
N TYR A 79 -0.16 4.90 -0.06
CA TYR A 79 -0.25 5.71 -1.27
C TYR A 79 -1.10 6.97 -1.12
N PHE A 80 -2.14 6.96 -0.28
CA PHE A 80 -3.05 8.10 -0.10
C PHE A 80 -2.36 9.33 0.52
N ILE A 81 -1.30 9.14 1.31
CA ILE A 81 -0.50 10.24 1.86
C ILE A 81 0.24 10.97 0.74
N GLY A 82 0.52 10.27 -0.37
CA GLY A 82 1.21 10.80 -1.54
C GLY A 82 0.62 12.10 -2.06
N ALA A 83 -0.70 12.33 -1.97
CA ALA A 83 -1.33 13.58 -2.40
C ALA A 83 -0.95 14.80 -1.55
N TYR A 84 -0.49 14.59 -0.32
CA TYR A 84 -0.13 15.66 0.62
C TYR A 84 1.38 15.91 0.69
N LEU A 85 2.21 14.97 0.22
CA LEU A 85 3.67 15.04 0.29
C LEU A 85 4.25 15.97 -0.77
N HIS A 86 5.10 16.90 -0.33
CA HIS A 86 5.94 17.75 -1.16
C HIS A 86 7.42 17.48 -0.88
N VAL A 87 8.28 17.81 -1.84
CA VAL A 87 9.75 17.80 -1.62
C VAL A 87 10.07 18.81 -0.51
N GLY A 88 10.91 18.39 0.44
CA GLY A 88 11.26 19.17 1.63
C GLY A 88 10.38 18.89 2.86
N ASP A 89 9.21 18.26 2.70
CA ASP A 89 8.42 17.81 3.84
C ASP A 89 9.13 16.67 4.59
N THR A 90 8.86 16.53 5.89
CA THR A 90 9.31 15.38 6.69
C THR A 90 8.14 14.47 6.99
N LEU A 91 8.23 13.21 6.57
CA LEU A 91 7.28 12.16 6.95
C LEU A 91 7.89 11.33 8.08
N GLU A 92 7.13 11.17 9.17
CA GLU A 92 7.55 10.43 10.36
C GLU A 92 6.46 9.46 10.81
N LYS A 93 6.90 8.30 11.28
CA LYS A 93 6.09 7.31 12.00
C LYS A 93 6.99 6.51 12.91
N GLN A 94 6.55 6.34 14.16
CA GLN A 94 7.20 5.44 15.10
C GLN A 94 6.52 4.07 15.07
N ALA A 95 7.29 3.04 15.42
CA ALA A 95 6.74 1.69 15.63
C ALA A 95 5.73 1.71 16.79
N GLY A 96 4.66 0.93 16.67
CA GLY A 96 3.54 0.87 17.61
C GLY A 96 2.48 1.97 17.41
N GLN A 97 2.78 3.06 16.70
CA GLN A 97 1.82 4.14 16.48
C GLN A 97 0.90 3.85 15.29
N PRO A 98 -0.42 4.06 15.42
CA PRO A 98 -1.38 3.90 14.33
C PRO A 98 -1.53 5.17 13.48
N TYR A 99 -0.47 5.97 13.33
CA TYR A 99 -0.52 7.20 12.55
C TYR A 99 0.83 7.57 11.89
N PHE A 100 0.77 8.39 10.85
CA PHE A 100 1.90 9.10 10.25
C PHE A 100 1.79 10.59 10.61
N PHE A 101 2.91 11.21 10.92
CA PHE A 101 3.05 12.66 11.00
C PHE A 101 3.73 13.18 9.74
N LEU A 102 3.08 14.12 9.07
CA LEU A 102 3.67 14.89 7.99
C LEU A 102 3.96 16.29 8.52
N LYS A 103 5.24 16.58 8.77
CA LYS A 103 5.72 17.90 9.17
C LYS A 103 5.89 18.75 7.92
N LYS A 104 5.14 19.84 7.83
CA LYS A 104 5.28 20.87 6.80
C LYS A 104 5.88 22.13 7.41
N GLN A 105 6.22 23.09 6.57
CA GLN A 105 6.78 24.37 7.00
C GLN A 105 5.84 25.13 7.94
N ASP A 106 4.54 25.17 7.61
CA ASP A 106 3.50 25.96 8.25
C ASP A 106 2.64 25.17 9.24
N ARG A 107 2.54 23.84 9.07
CA ARG A 107 1.64 22.99 9.86
C ARG A 107 2.10 21.53 9.93
N ASN A 108 1.60 20.81 10.92
CA ASN A 108 1.75 19.37 10.99
C ASN A 108 0.41 18.70 10.67
N LEU A 109 0.45 17.67 9.84
CA LEU A 109 -0.71 16.84 9.52
C LEU A 109 -0.53 15.47 10.19
N ARG A 110 -1.60 14.95 10.79
CA ARG A 110 -1.63 13.59 11.34
C ARG A 110 -2.57 12.75 10.52
N PHE A 111 -2.08 11.62 10.04
CA PHE A 111 -2.88 10.64 9.30
C PHE A 111 -3.07 9.42 10.18
N GLU A 112 -4.30 9.13 10.59
CA GLU A 112 -4.60 7.97 11.44
C GLU A 112 -5.07 6.77 10.61
N PHE A 113 -4.71 5.57 11.06
CA PHE A 113 -5.17 4.29 10.50
C PHE A 113 -6.09 3.62 11.50
N LEU A 114 -7.36 3.64 11.17
CA LEU A 114 -8.40 2.99 11.95
C LEU A 114 -9.20 2.08 11.01
N CYS A 115 -9.58 0.92 11.52
CA CYS A 115 -10.62 0.13 10.90
C CYS A 115 -11.96 0.62 11.44
N ASN A 116 -12.84 1.06 10.54
CA ASN A 116 -14.21 1.39 10.89
C ASN A 116 -15.12 0.39 10.19
N ASN A 117 -15.84 -0.44 10.94
CA ASN A 117 -16.72 -1.49 10.40
C ASN A 117 -16.04 -2.44 9.39
N GLY A 118 -14.76 -2.76 9.60
CA GLY A 118 -13.99 -3.65 8.71
C GLY A 118 -13.39 -2.97 7.48
N GLU A 119 -13.64 -1.66 7.28
CA GLU A 119 -13.06 -0.88 6.18
C GLU A 119 -11.92 0.01 6.66
N TYR A 120 -10.91 0.16 5.81
CA TYR A 120 -9.78 1.05 6.04
C TYR A 120 -10.18 2.50 5.76
N ALA A 121 -10.20 3.35 6.79
CA ALA A 121 -10.52 4.77 6.67
C ALA A 121 -9.31 5.62 7.05
N PRO A 122 -8.49 6.10 6.09
CA PRO A 122 -7.43 7.03 6.39
C PRO A 122 -8.04 8.38 6.72
N VAL A 123 -7.94 8.80 7.98
CA VAL A 123 -8.42 10.13 8.40
C VAL A 123 -7.24 11.07 8.47
N ALA A 124 -7.21 12.05 7.57
CA ALA A 124 -6.32 13.20 7.70
C ALA A 124 -6.93 14.12 8.76
N VAL A 125 -6.37 14.12 9.97
CA VAL A 125 -6.78 15.04 11.03
C VAL A 125 -5.97 16.32 10.85
N GLY A 126 -6.66 17.40 10.50
CA GLY A 126 -6.07 18.70 10.18
C GLY A 126 -5.37 19.36 11.36
N ALA A 127 -4.27 20.07 11.04
CA ALA A 127 -3.47 20.99 11.84
C ALA A 127 -3.45 20.71 13.36
N VAL A 128 -2.60 19.76 13.78
CA VAL A 128 -2.11 19.78 15.16
C VAL A 128 -1.30 21.07 15.29
N LYS A 129 -1.71 21.99 16.17
CA LYS A 129 -0.93 23.20 16.48
C LYS A 129 0.51 22.75 16.75
N LYS A 130 1.48 23.51 16.24
CA LYS A 130 2.91 23.32 16.47
C LYS A 130 3.25 23.67 17.93
N THR A 131 2.58 23.03 18.87
CA THR A 131 2.88 23.11 20.29
C THR A 131 3.92 22.05 20.59
N GLU A 132 5.13 22.58 20.74
CA GLU A 132 6.24 22.08 21.52
C GLU A 132 7.10 20.98 20.90
N HIS A 133 8.39 21.20 21.09
CA HIS A 133 9.53 20.50 20.54
C HIS A 133 9.45 18.99 20.79
N PHE A 134 9.48 18.20 19.71
CA PHE A 134 9.86 16.80 19.71
C PHE A 134 10.96 16.58 18.67
#